data_AF-A0AA36DPA6-F1
#
_entry.id   AF-A0AA36DPA6-F1
#
_cell.length_a   1.000
_cell.length_b   1.000
_cell.length_c   1.000
_cell.angle_alpha   90.00
_cell.angle_beta   90.00
_cell.angle_gamma   90.00
#
_symmetry.space_group_name_H-M   'P 1'
#
loop_
_entity.id
_entity.type
_entity.pdbx_description
1 polymer ?
#
loop_
_entity_poly.entity_id
_entity_poly.type
_entity_poly.pdbx_seq_one_letter_code
_entity_poly.pdbx_strand_id
1 'polypeptide(L)'
;MRMKYQKDFMKKHRTKLGLMSPLVQADAYALQEIIDGYEIIYRHFVDTSIAVATSKGLVVPVLRNVELINYTQIENELAALEEKDRDNRLALGIDGGTFTISSGGVFGSVSGGHQPIPERYPRNAWNF
;
A
#
# COMPACT_ATOMS: atom_id res chain seq x y z
N MET A 1 -16.20 4.94 10.98
CA MET A 1 -15.59 6.18 10.44
C MET A 1 -15.81 6.33 8.93
N ARG A 2 -15.41 5.36 8.09
CA ARG A 2 -15.54 5.41 6.61
C ARG A 2 -16.95 5.78 6.12
N MET A 3 -17.98 5.04 6.54
CA MET A 3 -19.36 5.22 6.05
C MET A 3 -19.94 6.62 6.31
N LYS A 4 -19.50 7.30 7.38
CA LYS A 4 -19.98 8.63 7.75
C LYS A 4 -19.44 9.72 6.81
N TYR A 5 -18.16 9.63 6.44
CA TYR A 5 -17.49 10.64 5.61
C TYR A 5 -17.44 10.28 4.12
N GLN A 6 -17.88 9.07 3.75
CA GLN A 6 -17.80 8.57 2.38
C GLN A 6 -18.58 9.45 1.38
N LYS A 7 -19.76 9.93 1.75
CA LYS A 7 -20.58 10.80 0.87
C LYS A 7 -19.92 12.15 0.61
N ASP A 8 -19.39 12.78 1.65
CA ASP A 8 -18.72 14.08 1.55
C ASP A 8 -17.39 13.97 0.80
N PHE A 9 -16.63 12.90 1.07
CA PHE A 9 -15.39 12.62 0.37
C PHE A 9 -15.63 12.37 -1.13
N MET A 10 -16.63 11.55 -1.49
CA MET A 10 -17.00 11.32 -2.88
C MET A 10 -17.48 12.61 -3.57
N LYS A 11 -18.24 13.46 -2.87
CA LYS A 11 -18.70 14.74 -3.42
C LYS A 11 -17.55 15.70 -3.72
N LYS A 12 -16.53 15.74 -2.85
CA LYS A 12 -15.38 16.65 -2.96
C LYS A 12 -14.30 16.14 -3.92
N HIS A 13 -14.05 14.84 -3.92
CA HIS A 13 -12.88 14.24 -4.58
C HIS A 13 -13.23 13.32 -5.75
N ARG A 14 -14.52 13.02 -5.99
CA ARG A 14 -15.02 12.07 -7.02
C ARG A 14 -14.48 10.64 -6.90
N THR A 15 -13.74 10.34 -5.85
CA THR A 15 -13.14 9.04 -5.57
C THR A 15 -13.76 8.44 -4.33
N LYS A 16 -13.92 7.12 -4.31
CA LYS A 16 -14.44 6.39 -3.15
C LYS A 16 -13.35 6.32 -2.09
N LEU A 17 -13.67 6.66 -0.84
CA LEU A 17 -12.73 6.45 0.27
C LEU A 17 -12.58 4.94 0.52
N GLY A 18 -11.40 4.41 0.25
CA GLY A 18 -11.01 3.02 0.50
C GLY A 18 -10.58 2.76 1.94
N LEU A 19 -10.18 1.52 2.22
CA LEU A 19 -9.52 1.16 3.48
C LEU A 19 -8.00 1.28 3.38
N MET A 20 -7.46 1.33 2.15
CA MET A 20 -6.02 1.36 1.92
C MET A 20 -5.41 2.71 2.26
N SER A 21 -6.07 3.82 1.91
CA SER A 21 -5.56 5.16 2.19
C SER A 21 -5.23 5.44 3.68
N PRO A 22 -6.08 5.10 4.67
CA PRO A 22 -5.71 5.24 6.09
C PRO A 22 -4.63 4.25 6.54
N LEU A 23 -4.55 3.05 5.96
CA LEU A 23 -3.51 2.07 6.30
C LEU A 23 -2.14 2.51 5.82
N VAL A 24 -2.05 2.98 4.57
CA VAL A 24 -0.81 3.51 3.98
C VAL A 24 -0.32 4.72 4.75
N GLN A 25 -1.22 5.63 5.14
CA GLN A 25 -0.85 6.79 5.95
C GLN A 25 -0.45 6.43 7.39
N ALA A 26 -1.11 5.45 8.01
CA ALA A 26 -0.71 4.97 9.33
C ALA A 26 0.66 4.30 9.30
N ASP A 27 0.92 3.50 8.26
CA ASP A 27 2.22 2.87 8.03
C ASP A 27 3.31 3.92 7.77
N ALA A 28 3.04 4.93 6.94
CA ALA A 28 3.95 6.05 6.73
C ALA A 28 4.37 6.73 8.04
N TYR A 29 3.41 6.98 8.92
CA TYR A 29 3.67 7.59 10.23
C TYR A 29 4.48 6.68 11.14
N ALA A 30 4.17 5.38 11.18
CA ALA A 30 4.89 4.41 11.99
C ALA A 30 6.33 4.18 11.49
N LEU A 31 6.56 4.28 10.18
CA LEU A 31 7.86 4.03 9.57
C LEU A 31 8.81 5.24 9.60
N GLN A 32 8.32 6.42 9.98
CA GLN A 32 9.17 7.59 10.19
C GLN A 32 10.13 7.40 11.38
N GLU A 33 9.69 6.67 12.41
CA GLU A 33 10.46 6.38 13.62
C GLU A 33 10.40 4.89 13.95
N ILE A 34 11.44 4.15 13.56
CA ILE A 34 11.53 2.71 13.83
C ILE A 34 12.66 2.47 14.82
N ILE A 35 12.40 1.63 15.82
CA ILE A 35 13.42 1.14 16.74
C ILE A 35 14.04 -0.12 16.13
N ASP A 36 15.35 -0.09 15.87
CA ASP A 36 16.13 -1.25 15.45
C ASP A 36 17.18 -1.57 16.53
N GLY A 37 16.93 -2.63 17.29
CA GLY A 37 17.73 -2.97 18.47
C GLY A 37 17.67 -1.89 19.56
N TYR A 38 18.74 -1.10 19.68
CA TYR A 38 18.87 0.00 20.64
C TYR A 38 18.93 1.38 19.99
N GLU A 39 18.85 1.45 18.66
CA GLU A 39 18.94 2.70 17.91
C GLU A 39 17.58 3.09 17.33
N ILE A 40 17.31 4.40 17.30
CA ILE A 40 16.14 4.96 16.63
C ILE A 40 16.58 5.36 15.22
N ILE A 41 16.00 4.72 14.22
CA ILE A 41 16.23 5.04 12.81
C ILE A 41 15.13 5.99 12.36
N TYR A 42 15.53 7.21 12.00
CA TYR A 42 14.65 8.20 11.37
C TYR A 42 14.71 8.06 9.85
N ARG A 43 13.55 7.93 9.21
CA ARG A 43 13.44 7.86 7.75
C ARG A 43 12.91 9.17 7.18
N HIS A 44 13.58 9.71 6.16
CA HIS A 44 13.20 10.96 5.50
C HIS A 44 12.11 10.80 4.44
N PHE A 45 11.94 9.59 3.91
CA PHE A 45 10.92 9.25 2.93
C PHE A 45 10.42 7.83 3.18
N VAL A 46 9.13 7.60 2.91
CA VAL A 46 8.52 6.27 3.01
C VAL A 46 7.92 5.91 1.66
N ASP A 47 8.39 4.80 1.10
CA ASP A 47 7.82 4.19 -0.10
C ASP A 47 7.05 2.93 0.33
N THR A 48 5.73 2.93 0.15
CA THR A 48 4.87 1.79 0.53
C THR A 48 4.44 1.05 -0.72
N SER A 49 4.80 -0.23 -0.80
CA SER A 49 4.35 -1.11 -1.87
C SER A 49 3.01 -1.74 -1.50
N ILE A 50 2.12 -1.93 -2.46
CA ILE A 50 0.80 -2.52 -2.23
C ILE A 50 0.64 -3.74 -3.10
N ALA A 51 0.40 -4.91 -2.50
CA ALA A 51 0.12 -6.11 -3.27
C ALA A 51 -1.34 -6.10 -3.77
N VAL A 52 -1.51 -6.10 -5.10
CA VAL A 52 -2.80 -6.09 -5.79
C VAL A 52 -2.94 -7.34 -6.65
N ALA A 53 -4.02 -8.09 -6.45
CA ALA A 53 -4.37 -9.21 -7.29
C ALA A 53 -4.97 -8.70 -8.62
N THR A 54 -4.37 -9.12 -9.73
CA THR A 54 -4.73 -8.70 -11.09
C THR A 54 -5.09 -9.89 -11.96
N SER A 55 -5.73 -9.65 -13.11
CA SER A 55 -6.10 -10.70 -14.07
C SER A 55 -4.90 -11.52 -14.58
N LYS A 56 -3.69 -10.94 -14.57
CA LYS A 56 -2.44 -11.55 -15.02
C LYS A 56 -1.57 -12.12 -13.89
N GLY A 57 -2.00 -12.01 -12.64
CA GLY A 57 -1.26 -12.47 -11.47
C GLY A 57 -1.15 -11.43 -10.37
N LEU A 58 -0.14 -11.55 -9.51
CA LEU A 58 0.10 -10.62 -8.42
C LEU A 58 1.05 -9.50 -8.88
N VAL A 59 0.62 -8.25 -8.74
CA VAL A 59 1.45 -7.08 -9.02
C VAL A 59 1.62 -6.27 -7.74
N VAL A 60 2.83 -5.74 -7.54
CA VAL A 60 3.19 -4.99 -6.34
C VAL A 60 3.67 -3.60 -6.75
N PRO A 61 2.74 -2.67 -7.08
CA PRO A 61 3.10 -1.27 -7.30
C PRO A 61 3.66 -0.61 -6.04
N VAL A 62 4.55 0.35 -6.24
CA VAL A 62 5.14 1.17 -5.19
C VAL A 62 4.52 2.56 -5.20
N LEU A 63 3.89 2.95 -4.08
CA LEU A 63 3.54 4.35 -3.81
C LEU A 63 4.75 5.04 -3.20
N ARG A 64 5.21 6.14 -3.82
CA ARG A 64 6.42 6.84 -3.38
C ARG A 64 6.10 8.06 -2.54
N ASN A 65 6.92 8.32 -1.54
CA ASN A 65 6.79 9.45 -0.61
C ASN A 65 5.38 9.56 -0.03
N VAL A 66 4.89 8.45 0.54
CA VAL A 66 3.51 8.36 1.03
C VAL A 66 3.21 9.36 2.15
N GLU A 67 4.24 9.85 2.85
CA GLU A 67 4.15 10.89 3.86
C GLU A 67 3.75 12.27 3.30
N LEU A 68 3.95 12.51 2.00
CA LEU A 68 3.66 13.81 1.35
C LEU A 68 2.31 13.84 0.64
N ILE A 69 1.67 12.68 0.43
CA ILE A 69 0.45 12.56 -0.35
C ILE A 69 -0.78 12.35 0.53
N ASN A 70 -1.91 12.95 0.15
CA ASN A 70 -3.15 12.83 0.90
C ASN A 70 -3.93 11.55 0.55
N TYR A 71 -4.96 11.24 1.35
CA TYR A 71 -5.81 10.08 1.13
C TYR A 71 -6.41 10.01 -0.28
N THR A 72 -6.75 11.15 -0.89
CA THR A 72 -7.31 11.18 -2.24
C THR A 72 -6.27 10.80 -3.30
N GLN A 73 -5.03 11.27 -3.16
CA GLN A 73 -3.94 10.92 -4.08
C GLN A 73 -3.65 9.43 -4.03
N ILE A 74 -3.61 8.83 -2.83
CA ILE A 74 -3.44 7.39 -2.65
C ILE A 74 -4.55 6.61 -3.37
N GLU A 75 -5.81 6.97 -3.14
CA GLU A 75 -6.95 6.28 -3.78
C GLU A 75 -6.97 6.49 -5.31
N ASN A 76 -6.54 7.65 -5.81
CA ASN A 76 -6.44 7.91 -7.24
C ASN A 76 -5.32 7.10 -7.91
N GLU A 77 -4.18 6.95 -7.24
CA GLU A 77 -3.09 6.09 -7.73
C GLU A 77 -3.52 4.62 -7.77
N LEU A 78 -4.22 4.15 -6.74
CA LEU A 78 -4.80 2.80 -6.72
C LEU A 78 -5.84 2.61 -7.85
N ALA A 79 -6.74 3.57 -8.06
CA ALA A 79 -7.72 3.50 -9.15
C ALA A 79 -7.03 3.51 -10.53
N ALA A 80 -5.96 4.29 -10.70
CA ALA A 80 -5.17 4.29 -11.93
C ALA A 80 -4.43 2.96 -12.15
N LEU A 81 -4.04 2.26 -11.08
CA LEU A 81 -3.44 0.93 -11.16
C LEU A 81 -4.49 -0.13 -11.57
N GLU A 82 -5.70 -0.06 -11.02
CA GLU A 82 -6.83 -0.90 -11.47
C GLU A 82 -7.17 -0.65 -12.95
N GLU A 83 -7.15 0.59 -13.40
CA GLU A 83 -7.38 0.94 -14.81
C GLU A 83 -6.28 0.38 -15.72
N LYS A 84 -5.01 0.50 -15.32
CA LYS A 84 -3.87 -0.09 -16.05
C LYS A 84 -3.92 -1.61 -16.09
N ASP A 85 -4.48 -2.27 -15.08
CA ASP A 85 -4.74 -3.71 -15.11
C ASP A 85 -5.73 -4.07 -16.21
N ARG A 86 -6.88 -3.37 -16.23
CA ARG A 86 -7.91 -3.57 -17.27
C ARG A 86 -7.36 -3.37 -18.68
N ASP A 87 -6.51 -2.36 -18.85
CA ASP A 87 -5.88 -2.03 -20.13
C ASP A 87 -4.71 -2.95 -20.49
N ASN A 88 -4.35 -3.91 -19.62
CA ASN A 88 -3.23 -4.82 -19.80
C ASN A 88 -1.85 -4.14 -19.87
N ARG A 89 -1.72 -2.91 -19.34
CA ARG A 89 -0.52 -2.05 -19.42
C ARG A 89 0.23 -1.91 -18.10
N LEU A 90 -0.01 -2.79 -17.13
CA LEU A 90 0.76 -2.82 -15.89
C LEU A 90 2.23 -3.12 -16.17
N ALA A 91 3.07 -2.10 -16.03
CA ALA A 91 4.51 -2.26 -16.02
C ALA A 91 4.96 -2.77 -14.65
N LEU A 92 5.87 -3.75 -14.64
CA LEU A 92 6.50 -4.32 -13.45
C LEU A 92 7.49 -3.32 -12.81
N GLY A 93 6.96 -2.22 -12.28
CA GLY A 93 7.72 -1.26 -11.47
C GLY A 93 7.77 -1.74 -10.02
N ILE A 94 8.53 -2.79 -9.78
CA ILE A 94 8.70 -3.46 -8.46
C ILE A 94 10.01 -3.05 -7.76
N ASP A 95 10.77 -2.11 -8.35
CA ASP A 95 12.10 -1.78 -7.86
C ASP A 95 12.07 -0.62 -6.86
N GLY A 96 12.53 -0.94 -5.64
CA GLY A 96 12.58 -0.02 -4.51
C GLY A 96 11.23 0.19 -3.84
N GLY A 97 11.12 -0.27 -2.59
CA GLY A 97 10.00 0.01 -1.68
C GLY A 97 10.49 -0.16 -0.24
N THR A 98 10.15 0.80 0.63
CA THR A 98 10.57 0.83 2.03
C THR A 98 9.78 -0.14 2.89
N PHE A 99 8.52 -0.42 2.51
CA PHE A 99 7.62 -1.34 3.18
C PHE A 99 6.64 -1.95 2.18
N THR A 100 5.96 -3.04 2.54
CA THR A 100 4.88 -3.58 1.72
C THR A 100 3.65 -3.95 2.55
N ILE A 101 2.52 -3.36 2.17
CA ILE A 101 1.19 -3.74 2.63
C ILE A 101 0.65 -4.79 1.66
N SER A 102 0.37 -5.98 2.18
CA SER A 102 -0.32 -7.03 1.43
C SER A 102 -1.70 -7.24 2.01
N SER A 103 -2.72 -7.25 1.14
CA SER A 103 -4.04 -7.75 1.52
C SER A 103 -4.02 -9.28 1.52
N GLY A 104 -3.39 -9.87 2.54
CA GLY A 104 -3.24 -11.32 2.71
C GLY A 104 -4.57 -12.08 2.82
N GLY A 105 -5.70 -11.36 2.96
CA GLY A 105 -7.05 -11.94 3.01
C GLY A 105 -7.60 -12.48 1.68
N VAL A 106 -7.05 -12.11 0.51
CA VAL A 106 -7.57 -12.61 -0.79
C VAL A 106 -6.88 -13.94 -1.19
N PHE A 107 -5.68 -14.20 -0.66
CA PHE A 107 -4.94 -15.46 -0.81
C PHE A 107 -4.67 -16.09 0.55
N GLY A 108 -5.73 -16.33 1.33
CA GLY A 108 -5.78 -17.36 2.36
C GLY A 108 -4.63 -17.45 3.37
N SER A 109 -4.12 -16.35 3.91
CA SER A 109 -3.20 -16.42 5.06
C SER A 109 -3.83 -15.82 6.32
N VAL A 110 -4.57 -16.68 7.02
CA VAL A 110 -4.94 -16.48 8.42
C VAL A 110 -3.68 -16.72 9.25
N SER A 111 -3.26 -15.70 10.00
CA SER A 111 -2.30 -15.81 11.12
C SER A 111 -0.83 -16.06 10.77
N GLY A 112 0.05 -15.11 11.12
CA GLY A 112 1.33 -15.33 11.83
C GLY A 112 2.31 -16.42 11.37
N GLY A 113 2.19 -16.94 10.15
CA GLY A 113 3.06 -17.98 9.60
C GLY A 113 4.00 -17.37 8.58
N HIS A 114 5.28 -17.68 8.72
CA HIS A 114 6.36 -17.33 7.80
C HIS A 114 6.11 -18.03 6.44
N GLN A 115 5.23 -17.46 5.61
CA GLN A 115 5.10 -17.88 4.22
C GLN A 115 6.22 -17.17 3.44
N PRO A 116 7.03 -17.88 2.63
CA PRO A 116 8.11 -17.25 1.88
C PRO A 116 7.53 -16.18 0.96
N ILE A 117 7.67 -14.94 1.40
CA ILE A 117 7.50 -13.77 0.55
C ILE A 117 8.43 -13.98 -0.65
N PRO A 118 7.93 -13.87 -1.89
CA PRO A 118 8.79 -13.88 -3.06
C PRO A 118 9.95 -12.89 -2.85
N GLU A 119 11.17 -13.22 -3.27
CA GLU A 119 12.39 -12.39 -3.17
C GLU A 119 12.21 -10.92 -3.64
N ARG A 120 11.11 -10.65 -4.38
CA ARG A 120 10.69 -9.34 -4.88
C ARG A 120 9.96 -8.47 -3.84
N TYR A 121 9.68 -8.96 -2.64
CA TYR A 121 9.15 -8.15 -1.54
C TYR A 121 10.30 -7.58 -0.70
N PRO A 122 10.25 -6.29 -0.30
CA PRO A 122 11.19 -5.77 0.69
C PRO A 122 11.06 -6.56 2.00
N ARG A 123 12.18 -6.69 2.74
CA ARG A 123 12.37 -7.59 3.91
C ARG A 123 11.40 -7.40 5.09
N ASN A 124 10.47 -6.46 5.00
CA ASN A 124 9.56 -6.01 6.05
C ASN A 124 8.10 -5.91 5.55
N ALA A 125 7.59 -6.96 4.91
CA ALA A 125 6.19 -7.06 4.50
C ALA A 125 5.30 -7.53 5.66
N TRP A 126 4.19 -6.84 5.91
CA TRP A 126 3.19 -7.23 6.90
C TRP A 126 1.85 -7.56 6.23
N ASN A 127 1.22 -8.64 6.71
CA ASN A 127 -0.12 -9.06 6.28
C ASN A 127 -1.15 -8.41 7.19
N PHE A 128 -2.07 -7.64 6.60
CA PHE A 128 -3.27 -7.13 7.25
C PHE A 128 -4.52 -7.88 6.77
#